data_AF-A0A812P196-F1
#
_entry.id   AF-A0A812P196-F1
#
_cell.length_a   1.000
_cell.length_b   1.000
_cell.length_c   1.000
_cell.angle_alpha   90.00
_cell.angle_beta   90.00
_cell.angle_gamma   90.00
#
_symmetry.space_group_name_H-M   'P 1'
#
loop_
_entity.id
_entity.type
_entity.pdbx_description
1 polymer ?
#
loop_
_entity_poly.entity_id
_entity_poly.type
_entity_poly.pdbx_seq_one_letter_code
_entity_poly.pdbx_strand_id
1 'polypeptide(L)'
;EDLLKLDHADLAQRMGGRLCVIGNLPYSITTDALLSLVASPGALRYAVVMIQKEAAERVVAPPGSKDYSPLSVMLQTFARPRMLYSVPPTAFYPKPKVTSAIVELDFPAPSDLPQ
;
A
#
# COMPACT_ATOMS: atom_id res chain seq x y z
N GLU A 1 17.00 -5.68 2.96
CA GLU A 1 17.06 -4.20 3.00
C GLU A 1 15.86 -3.68 3.77
N ASP A 2 15.97 -2.51 4.37
CA ASP A 2 14.87 -1.83 5.07
C ASP A 2 13.92 -1.22 4.02
N LEU A 3 12.66 -1.65 4.01
CA LEU A 3 11.65 -1.19 3.04
C LEU A 3 11.52 0.33 3.02
N LEU A 4 11.70 0.99 4.16
CA LEU A 4 11.58 2.45 4.29
C LEU A 4 12.78 3.21 3.72
N LYS A 5 13.89 2.51 3.46
CA LYS A 5 15.13 3.09 2.91
C LYS A 5 15.37 2.71 1.46
N LEU A 6 14.48 1.89 0.88
CA LEU A 6 14.62 1.45 -0.49
C LEU A 6 14.20 2.57 -1.43
N ASP A 7 15.08 2.93 -2.36
CA ASP A 7 14.74 3.79 -3.49
C ASP A 7 14.10 2.92 -4.58
N HIS A 8 12.78 3.00 -4.69
CA HIS A 8 12.02 2.22 -5.65
C HIS A 8 12.33 2.62 -7.10
N ALA A 9 12.71 3.87 -7.35
CA ALA A 9 13.03 4.36 -8.69
C ALA A 9 14.38 3.80 -9.18
N ASP A 10 15.42 3.85 -8.33
CA ASP A 10 16.72 3.23 -8.63
C ASP A 10 16.55 1.73 -8.90
N LEU A 11 15.81 1.04 -8.03
CA LEU A 11 15.59 -0.39 -8.18
C LEU A 11 14.82 -0.70 -9.47
N ALA A 12 13.76 0.05 -9.79
CA ALA A 12 13.01 -0.11 -11.04
C ALA A 12 13.90 0.08 -12.27
N GLN A 13 14.79 1.08 -12.25
CA GLN A 13 15.74 1.33 -13.33
C GLN A 13 16.73 0.18 -13.50
N ARG A 14 17.30 -0.32 -12.39
CA ARG A 14 18.23 -1.46 -12.39
C ARG A 14 17.56 -2.76 -12.86
N MET A 15 16.28 -2.92 -12.56
CA MET A 15 15.47 -4.07 -13.01
C MET A 15 14.95 -3.90 -14.44
N GLY A 16 15.11 -2.72 -15.05
CA GLY A 16 14.66 -2.42 -16.41
C GLY A 16 13.13 -2.32 -16.55
N GLY A 17 12.40 -2.06 -15.47
CA GLY A 17 10.94 -2.04 -15.50
C GLY A 17 10.28 -1.73 -14.16
N ARG A 18 8.96 -1.54 -14.22
CA ARG A 18 8.14 -1.22 -13.04
C ARG A 18 8.06 -2.41 -12.07
N LEU A 19 8.17 -2.12 -10.78
CA LEU A 19 8.24 -3.13 -9.72
C LEU A 19 6.86 -3.65 -9.30
N CYS A 20 6.83 -4.90 -8.83
CA CYS A 20 5.68 -5.46 -8.13
C CYS A 20 6.09 -5.75 -6.68
N VAL A 21 5.36 -5.19 -5.71
CA VAL A 21 5.64 -5.37 -4.29
C VAL A 21 4.59 -6.30 -3.67
N ILE A 22 5.04 -7.30 -2.90
CA ILE A 22 4.14 -8.17 -2.13
C ILE A 22 4.71 -8.27 -0.72
N GLY A 23 3.88 -8.08 0.30
CA GLY A 23 4.38 -8.15 1.67
C GLY A 23 3.32 -8.17 2.76
N ASN A 24 3.68 -8.74 3.91
CA ASN A 24 2.92 -8.61 5.14
C ASN A 24 3.56 -7.51 6.00
N LEU A 25 2.92 -6.35 6.12
CA LEU A 25 3.51 -5.20 6.76
C LEU A 25 3.29 -5.24 8.29
N PRO A 26 4.34 -5.02 9.10
CA PRO A 26 4.17 -4.80 10.52
C PRO A 26 3.25 -3.59 10.77
N TYR A 27 2.36 -3.73 11.75
CA TYR A 27 1.33 -2.72 12.01
C TYR A 27 1.90 -1.37 12.44
N SER A 28 3.07 -1.37 13.11
CA SER A 28 3.72 -0.15 13.60
C SER A 28 4.29 0.75 12.50
N ILE A 29 4.53 0.21 11.30
CA ILE A 29 5.14 0.96 10.17
C ILE A 29 4.20 1.06 8.97
N THR A 30 2.93 0.67 9.12
CA THR A 30 2.00 0.55 7.98
C THR A 30 1.85 1.87 7.22
N THR A 31 1.67 2.99 7.92
CA THR A 31 1.53 4.30 7.27
C THR A 31 2.79 4.67 6.50
N ASP A 32 3.96 4.60 7.13
CA ASP A 32 5.24 4.98 6.50
C ASP A 32 5.57 4.08 5.31
N ALA A 33 5.30 2.78 5.43
CA ALA A 33 5.49 1.82 4.35
C ALA A 33 4.57 2.13 3.16
N LEU A 34 3.29 2.41 3.41
CA LEU A 34 2.35 2.78 2.34
C LEU A 34 2.74 4.08 1.66
N LEU A 35 3.19 5.08 2.43
CA LEU A 35 3.68 6.35 1.89
C LEU A 35 4.97 6.17 1.07
N SER A 36 5.87 5.26 1.47
CA SER A 36 7.08 4.98 0.68
C SER A 36 6.74 4.37 -0.68
N LEU A 37 5.68 3.55 -0.78
CA LEU A 37 5.26 2.95 -2.04
C LEU A 37 4.74 3.98 -3.07
N VAL A 38 4.19 5.11 -2.60
CA VAL A 38 3.74 6.22 -3.47
C VAL A 38 4.79 7.33 -3.63
N ALA A 39 5.91 7.27 -2.90
CA ALA A 39 6.95 8.31 -2.93
C ALA A 39 7.74 8.36 -4.24
N SER A 40 7.70 7.29 -5.04
CA SER A 40 8.34 7.22 -6.36
C SER A 40 7.30 6.92 -7.45
N PRO A 41 6.51 7.93 -7.87
CA PRO A 41 5.47 7.73 -8.89
C PRO A 41 6.06 7.15 -10.18
N GLY A 42 5.38 6.14 -10.73
CA GLY A 42 5.83 5.46 -11.95
C GLY A 42 6.82 4.31 -11.76
N ALA A 43 7.45 4.19 -10.58
CA ALA A 43 8.37 3.08 -10.31
C ALA A 43 7.67 1.75 -10.07
N LEU A 44 6.50 1.76 -9.42
CA LEU A 44 5.72 0.55 -9.11
C LEU A 44 4.61 0.34 -10.14
N ARG A 45 4.26 -0.92 -10.38
CA ARG A 45 3.08 -1.36 -11.14
C ARG A 45 1.94 -1.77 -10.22
N TYR A 46 2.23 -2.65 -9.26
CA TYR A 46 1.28 -3.09 -8.25
C TYR A 46 1.97 -3.27 -6.91
N ALA A 47 1.25 -3.02 -5.82
CA ALA A 47 1.61 -3.49 -4.49
C ALA A 47 0.47 -4.27 -3.85
N VAL A 48 0.73 -5.49 -3.36
CA VAL A 48 -0.24 -6.31 -2.62
C VAL A 48 0.27 -6.47 -1.20
N VAL A 49 -0.36 -5.78 -0.26
CA VAL A 49 0.10 -5.73 1.12
C VAL A 49 -0.96 -6.20 2.10
N MET A 50 -0.54 -6.94 3.12
CA MET A 50 -1.39 -7.27 4.25
C MET A 50 -1.13 -6.29 5.40
N ILE A 51 -2.19 -5.65 5.89
CA ILE A 51 -2.17 -4.63 6.95
C ILE A 51 -3.34 -4.85 7.91
N GLN A 52 -3.42 -4.08 9.00
CA GLN A 52 -4.62 -4.10 9.86
C GLN A 52 -5.85 -3.71 9.07
N LYS A 53 -6.99 -4.35 9.34
CA LYS A 53 -8.25 -4.09 8.62
C LYS A 53 -8.69 -2.62 8.73
N GLU A 54 -8.55 -2.00 9.90
CA GLU A 54 -8.89 -0.58 10.07
C GLU A 54 -8.01 0.34 9.21
N ALA A 55 -6.71 0.02 9.09
CA ALA A 55 -5.82 0.75 8.19
C ALA A 55 -6.23 0.54 6.73
N ALA A 56 -6.59 -0.68 6.34
CA ALA A 56 -7.11 -0.97 5.00
C ALA A 56 -8.39 -0.20 4.69
N GLU A 57 -9.32 -0.13 5.63
CA GLU A 57 -10.57 0.64 5.52
C GLU A 57 -10.30 2.13 5.27
N ARG A 58 -9.33 2.73 6.00
CA ARG A 58 -8.91 4.12 5.74
C ARG A 58 -8.28 4.28 4.36
N VAL A 59 -7.44 3.34 3.92
CA VAL A 59 -6.78 3.42 2.60
C VAL A 59 -7.79 3.45 1.45
N VAL A 60 -8.84 2.63 1.53
CA VAL A 60 -9.88 2.51 0.49
C VAL A 60 -11.09 3.43 0.73
N ALA A 61 -11.09 4.23 1.80
CA ALA A 61 -12.21 5.06 2.19
C ALA A 61 -12.56 6.08 1.08
N PRO A 62 -13.83 6.23 0.67
CA PRO A 62 -14.20 7.22 -0.34
C PRO A 62 -14.17 8.65 0.24
N PRO A 63 -13.96 9.68 -0.60
CA PRO A 63 -14.04 11.07 -0.18
C PRO A 63 -15.35 11.39 0.55
N GLY A 64 -15.25 12.11 1.66
CA GLY A 64 -16.41 12.49 2.49
C GLY A 64 -16.93 11.41 3.44
N SER A 65 -16.35 10.20 3.44
CA SER A 65 -16.62 9.21 4.48
C SER A 65 -15.89 9.51 5.77
N LYS A 66 -16.36 8.91 6.88
CA LYS A 66 -15.77 9.08 8.22
C LYS A 66 -14.30 8.67 8.28
N ASP A 67 -13.93 7.64 7.52
CA ASP A 67 -12.58 7.06 7.54
C ASP A 67 -11.65 7.69 6.49
N TYR A 68 -12.16 8.66 5.71
CA TYR A 68 -11.36 9.41 4.73
C TYR A 68 -10.36 10.31 5.45
N SER A 69 -9.09 10.13 5.12
CA SER A 69 -7.97 10.73 5.85
C SER A 69 -6.90 11.25 4.89
N PRO A 70 -5.88 12.00 5.37
CA PRO A 70 -4.74 12.40 4.53
C PRO A 70 -4.04 11.20 3.86
N LEU A 71 -4.01 10.04 4.53
CA LEU A 71 -3.47 8.81 3.95
C LEU A 71 -4.31 8.35 2.75
N SER A 72 -5.63 8.41 2.87
CA SER A 72 -6.57 8.10 1.77
C SER A 72 -6.31 9.01 0.58
N VAL A 73 -6.21 10.32 0.81
CA VAL A 73 -5.92 11.32 -0.23
C VAL A 73 -4.60 11.00 -0.94
N MET A 74 -3.51 10.81 -0.18
CA MET A 74 -2.19 10.54 -0.74
C MET A 74 -2.19 9.27 -1.59
N LEU A 75 -2.70 8.16 -1.05
CA LEU A 75 -2.69 6.89 -1.76
C LEU A 75 -3.60 6.89 -2.99
N GLN A 76 -4.79 7.49 -2.88
CA GLN A 76 -5.75 7.54 -4.00
C GLN A 76 -5.33 8.53 -5.09
N THR A 77 -4.43 9.47 -4.79
CA THR A 77 -3.85 10.39 -5.79
C THR A 77 -2.87 9.65 -6.71
N PHE A 78 -2.08 8.72 -6.17
CA PHE A 78 -1.01 8.04 -6.90
C PHE A 78 -1.30 6.58 -7.26
N ALA A 79 -2.36 6.00 -6.71
CA ALA A 79 -2.75 4.61 -6.94
C ALA A 79 -4.27 4.43 -6.85
N ARG A 80 -4.75 3.25 -7.26
CA ARG A 80 -6.14 2.81 -7.13
C ARG A 80 -6.21 1.73 -6.05
N PRO A 81 -6.36 2.11 -4.76
CA PRO A 81 -6.42 1.15 -3.69
C PRO A 81 -7.71 0.33 -3.73
N ARG A 82 -7.60 -0.99 -3.50
CA ARG A 82 -8.75 -1.89 -3.33
C ARG A 82 -8.50 -2.92 -2.24
N MET A 83 -9.52 -3.18 -1.43
CA MET A 83 -9.48 -4.26 -0.44
C MET A 83 -9.86 -5.57 -1.14
N LEU A 84 -8.98 -6.56 -1.07
CA LEU A 84 -9.20 -7.86 -1.71
C LEU A 84 -9.92 -8.83 -0.77
N TYR A 85 -9.33 -9.06 0.41
CA TYR A 85 -9.82 -10.06 1.38
C TYR A 85 -9.56 -9.62 2.82
N SER A 86 -10.47 -9.96 3.72
CA SER A 86 -10.20 -9.92 5.17
C SER A 86 -9.51 -11.21 5.60
N VAL A 87 -8.52 -11.11 6.49
CA VAL A 87 -7.74 -12.24 7.01
C VAL A 87 -7.96 -12.34 8.52
N PRO A 88 -8.56 -13.42 9.03
CA PRO A 88 -8.86 -13.55 10.44
C PRO A 88 -7.59 -13.74 11.28
N PRO A 89 -7.59 -13.34 12.57
CA PRO A 89 -6.45 -13.54 13.46
C PRO A 89 -5.99 -15.01 13.59
N THR A 90 -6.89 -15.95 13.34
CA THR A 90 -6.60 -17.39 13.38
C THR A 90 -5.63 -17.86 12.31
N ALA A 91 -5.36 -17.05 11.27
CA ALA A 91 -4.40 -17.34 10.22
C ALA A 91 -2.94 -17.08 10.63
N PHE A 92 -2.68 -16.59 11.84
CA PHE A 92 -1.35 -16.16 12.30
C PHE A 92 -0.89 -16.91 13.55
N TYR A 93 0.43 -16.99 13.72
CA TYR A 93 1.08 -17.42 14.94
C TYR A 93 2.28 -16.52 15.27
N PRO A 94 2.30 -15.84 16.44
CA PRO A 94 1.21 -15.73 17.41
C PRO A 94 -0.01 -14.99 16.84
N LYS A 95 -1.20 -15.26 17.39
CA LYS A 95 -2.45 -14.64 16.92
C LYS A 95 -2.47 -13.15 17.28
N PRO A 96 -2.67 -12.23 16.31
CA PRO A 96 -2.87 -10.82 16.60
C PRO A 96 -4.21 -10.58 17.31
N LYS A 97 -4.37 -9.41 17.93
CA LYS A 97 -5.63 -9.01 18.58
C LYS A 97 -6.68 -8.48 17.60
N VAL A 98 -6.28 -8.22 16.36
CA VAL A 98 -7.09 -7.52 15.35
C VAL A 98 -7.13 -8.30 14.05
N THR A 99 -8.17 -8.05 13.26
CA THR A 99 -8.32 -8.60 11.91
C THR A 99 -7.36 -7.89 10.95
N SER A 100 -6.76 -8.65 10.02
CA SER A 100 -5.96 -8.09 8.93
C SER A 100 -6.78 -8.00 7.65
N ALA A 101 -6.30 -7.27 6.66
CA ALA A 101 -6.85 -7.26 5.32
C ALA A 101 -5.72 -7.19 4.29
N ILE A 102 -5.94 -7.83 3.15
CA ILE A 102 -5.09 -7.72 1.97
C ILE A 102 -5.63 -6.56 1.14
N VAL A 103 -4.76 -5.59 0.87
CA VAL A 103 -5.03 -4.43 0.04
C VAL A 103 -4.11 -4.47 -1.17
N GLU A 104 -4.69 -4.20 -2.33
CA GLU A 104 -3.92 -3.93 -3.54
C GLU A 104 -3.87 -2.42 -3.79
N LEU A 105 -2.70 -1.93 -4.20
CA LEU A 105 -2.50 -0.63 -4.81
C LEU A 105 -2.12 -0.85 -6.28
N ASP A 106 -3.02 -0.51 -7.20
CA ASP A 106 -2.74 -0.47 -8.63
C ASP A 106 -2.21 0.92 -9.00
N PHE A 107 -0.96 0.98 -9.47
CA PHE A 107 -0.32 2.22 -9.83
C PHE A 107 -0.55 2.48 -11.32
N PRO A 108 -1.10 3.65 -11.72
CA PRO A 108 -1.23 4.02 -13.12
C PRO A 108 0.14 4.14 -13.82
N ALA A 109 0.16 4.06 -15.14
CA ALA A 109 1.37 4.35 -15.89
C ALA A 109 1.77 5.84 -15.69
N PRO A 110 3.06 6.20 -15.84
CA PRO A 110 3.50 7.58 -15.68
C PRO A 110 2.72 8.59 -16.54
N SER A 111 2.23 8.16 -17.71
CA SER A 111 1.40 8.97 -18.61
C SER A 111 0.04 9.36 -18.02
N ASP A 112 -0.45 8.63 -17.03
CA ASP A 112 -1.81 8.76 -16.49
C ASP A 112 -1.81 9.39 -15.08
N LEU A 113 -0.65 9.83 -14.60
CA LEU A 113 -0.52 10.53 -13.31
C LEU A 113 -0.96 12.00 -13.44
N PRO A 114 -1.54 12.59 -12.37
CA PRO A 114 -1.80 14.03 -12.31
C PRO A 114 -0.51 14.84 -12.54
N GLN A 115 -0.58 15.90 -13.35
CA GLN A 115 0.53 16.84 -13.60
C GLN A 115 0.76 17.77 -12.42
#